data_AF-A0A4Q2Z5W7-F1
#
_entry.id   AF-A0A4Q2Z5W7-F1
#
_cell.length_a   1.000
_cell.length_b   1.000
_cell.length_c   1.000
_cell.angle_alpha   90.00
_cell.angle_beta   90.00
_cell.angle_gamma   90.00
#
_symmetry.space_group_name_H-M   'P 1'
#
loop_
_entity.id
_entity.type
_entity.pdbx_description
1 polymer ?
#
loop_
_entity_poly.entity_id
_entity_poly.type
_entity_poly.pdbx_seq_one_letter_code
_entity_poly.pdbx_strand_id
1 'polypeptide(L)' 'MSAPAIIDLLPADATTGRFLGRALSPAGPCVIAIRDGIIFNLTGEVASVSGAIARR' A
#
# COMPACT_ATOMS: atom_id res chain seq x y z
N MET A 1 -18.69 -14.95 -6.25
CA MET A 1 -18.34 -13.53 -6.47
C MET A 1 -16.84 -13.44 -6.58
N SER A 2 -16.30 -12.88 -7.67
CA SER A 2 -14.85 -12.69 -7.84
C SER A 2 -14.40 -11.52 -6.96
N ALA A 3 -13.22 -11.60 -6.36
CA ALA A 3 -12.64 -10.48 -5.62
C ALA A 3 -12.32 -9.33 -6.60
N PRO A 4 -12.54 -8.05 -6.22
CA PRO A 4 -12.14 -6.91 -7.05
C PRO A 4 -10.62 -6.92 -7.26
N ALA A 5 -10.17 -6.46 -8.43
CA ALA A 5 -8.75 -6.29 -8.67
C ALA A 5 -8.24 -5.12 -7.82
N ILE A 6 -6.97 -5.15 -7.43
CA ILE A 6 -6.38 -4.08 -6.61
C ILE A 6 -6.54 -2.70 -7.28
N ILE A 7 -6.52 -2.67 -8.63
CA ILE A 7 -6.69 -1.45 -9.43
C ILE A 7 -8.07 -0.80 -9.23
N ASP A 8 -9.10 -1.59 -8.93
CA ASP A 8 -10.46 -1.10 -8.71
C ASP A 8 -10.64 -0.41 -7.35
N LEU A 9 -9.68 -0.62 -6.43
CA LEU A 9 -9.66 -0.03 -5.09
C LEU A 9 -8.79 1.23 -5.01
N LEU A 10 -8.08 1.55 -6.08
CA LEU A 10 -7.17 2.69 -6.13
C LEU A 10 -7.87 3.94 -6.66
N PRO A 11 -7.38 5.14 -6.30
CA PRO A 11 -7.78 6.38 -6.95
C PRO A 11 -7.58 6.29 -8.48
N ALA A 12 -8.43 6.98 -9.24
CA ALA A 12 -8.41 6.96 -10.71
C ALA A 12 -7.07 7.39 -11.31
N ASP A 13 -6.27 8.16 -10.58
CA ASP A 13 -4.96 8.67 -10.96
C ASP A 13 -3.79 7.86 -10.38
N ALA A 14 -4.01 6.70 -9.77
CA ALA A 14 -2.93 5.96 -9.08
C ALA A 14 -1.75 5.54 -9.99
N THR A 15 -1.92 5.54 -11.30
CA THR A 15 -0.84 5.23 -12.27
C THR A 15 -0.02 6.44 -12.71
N THR A 16 -0.52 7.66 -12.52
CA THR A 16 0.14 8.93 -12.93
C THR A 16 0.36 9.90 -11.76
N GLY A 17 -0.34 9.68 -10.66
CA GLY A 17 -0.26 10.44 -9.42
C GLY A 17 0.61 9.74 -8.37
N ARG A 18 0.52 10.25 -7.14
CA ARG A 18 1.18 9.67 -5.96
C ARG A 18 0.14 9.11 -5.02
N PHE A 19 0.16 7.79 -4.84
CA PHE A 19 -0.64 7.11 -3.85
C PHE A 19 0.22 6.72 -2.65
N LEU A 20 -0.32 6.84 -1.43
CA LEU A 20 0.23 6.29 -0.21
C LEU A 20 -0.90 5.59 0.53
N GLY A 21 -0.70 4.31 0.84
CA GLY A 21 -1.73 3.51 1.48
C GLY A 21 -1.19 2.29 2.18
N ARG A 22 -2.11 1.49 2.70
CA ARG A 22 -1.81 0.22 3.37
C ARG A 22 -2.39 -0.93 2.59
N ALA A 23 -1.64 -2.02 2.52
CA ALA A 23 -2.09 -3.27 1.94
C ALA A 23 -1.84 -4.43 2.91
N LEU A 24 -2.58 -5.51 2.74
CA LEU A 24 -2.32 -6.77 3.44
C LEU A 24 -1.44 -7.65 2.55
N SER A 25 -0.23 -7.96 3.02
CA SER A 25 0.67 -8.91 2.36
C SER A 25 0.69 -10.25 3.12
N PRO A 26 1.24 -11.33 2.55
CA PRO A 26 1.42 -12.59 3.27
C PRO A 26 2.27 -12.47 4.55
N ALA A 27 3.18 -11.49 4.61
CA ALA A 27 4.00 -11.21 5.79
C ALA A 27 3.29 -10.30 6.82
N GLY A 28 2.06 -9.86 6.53
CA GLY A 28 1.28 -8.95 7.36
C GLY A 28 1.00 -7.59 6.70
N PRO A 29 0.41 -6.64 7.45
CA PRO A 29 0.14 -5.30 6.97
C PRO A 29 1.42 -4.56 6.56
N CYS A 30 1.39 -3.90 5.40
CA CYS A 30 2.52 -3.12 4.88
C CYS A 30 2.06 -1.74 4.43
N VAL A 31 3.01 -0.79 4.40
CA VAL A 31 2.82 0.53 3.78
C VAL A 31 3.40 0.49 2.38
N ILE A 32 2.58 0.91 1.42
CA ILE A 32 2.98 1.00 0.03
C ILE A 32 2.79 2.42 -0.49
N ALA A 33 3.66 2.82 -1.41
CA ALA A 33 3.41 3.94 -2.28
C ALA A 33 3.29 3.46 -3.73
N ILE A 34 2.44 4.11 -4.51
CA ILE A 34 2.44 3.97 -5.98
C ILE A 34 2.84 5.32 -6.55
N ARG A 35 3.87 5.31 -7.40
CA ARG A 35 4.37 6.50 -8.10
C ARG A 35 4.62 6.10 -9.54
N ASP A 36 3.98 6.79 -10.47
CA ASP A 36 4.13 6.53 -11.90
C ASP A 36 3.88 5.05 -12.26
N GLY A 37 2.90 4.42 -11.59
CA GLY A 37 2.54 3.02 -11.77
C GLY A 37 3.47 1.99 -11.11
N ILE A 38 4.52 2.42 -10.40
CA ILE A 38 5.46 1.54 -9.70
C ILE A 38 5.10 1.44 -8.22
N ILE A 39 5.04 0.22 -7.69
CA ILE A 39 4.78 -0.06 -6.27
C ILE A 39 6.09 -0.04 -5.49
N PHE A 40 6.14 0.75 -4.42
CA PHE A 40 7.25 0.85 -3.47
C PHE A 40 6.80 0.36 -2.10
N ASN A 41 7.56 -0.56 -1.49
CA ASN A 41 7.35 -0.96 -0.10
C ASN A 41 8.05 0.03 0.83
N LEU A 42 7.27 0.81 1.58
CA LEU A 42 7.80 1.80 2.51
C LEU A 42 7.80 1.32 3.96
N THR A 43 7.37 0.10 4.24
CA THR A 43 7.16 -0.40 5.62
C THR A 43 8.39 -0.24 6.51
N GLY A 44 9.60 -0.42 5.98
CA GLY A 44 10.85 -0.23 6.72
C GLY A 44 11.23 1.24 6.95
N GLU A 45 10.81 2.15 6.07
CA GLU A 45 11.11 3.58 6.14
C GLU A 45 10.09 4.36 6.98
N VAL A 46 8.82 3.97 6.93
CA VAL A 46 7.69 4.68 7.58
C VAL A 46 6.98 3.82 8.62
N ALA A 47 7.74 2.98 9.33
CA ALA A 47 7.23 2.04 10.33
C ALA A 47 6.31 2.68 11.39
N SER A 48 6.51 3.97 11.70
CA SER A 48 5.67 4.77 12.61
C SER A 48 4.27 5.07 12.05
N VAL A 49 4.13 5.28 10.74
CA VAL A 49 2.86 5.60 10.06
C VAL A 49 1.97 4.37 9.94
N SER A 50 2.56 3.17 9.96
CA SER A 50 1.82 1.96 9.68
C SER A 50 1.03 1.41 10.87
N GLY A 51 1.42 1.71 12.11
CA GLY A 51 1.05 0.87 13.25
C GLY A 51 1.35 -0.63 13.02
N ALA A 52 2.12 -0.98 11.98
CA ALA A 52 2.42 -2.36 11.55
C ALA A 52 3.54 -2.98 12.38
N ILE A 53 4.33 -2.15 13.05
CA ILE A 53 4.97 -2.59 14.28
C ILE A 53 3.92 -2.42 15.37
N ALA A 54 3.01 -3.39 15.47
CA ALA A 54 2.24 -3.61 16.68
C ALA A 54 3.26 -3.76 17.81
N ARG A 55 3.46 -2.69 18.58
CA ARG A 55 4.37 -2.70 19.72
C ARG A 55 3.73 -3.57 20.80
N ARG A 56 4.34 -4.75 20.96
CA ARG A 56 4.50 -5.61 22.14
C ARG A 56 3.29 -5.96 22.99
#